data_AF-A0A345UH66-F1
#
_entry.id   AF-A0A345UH66-F1
#
_cell.length_a   1.000
_cell.length_b   1.000
_cell.length_c   1.000
_cell.angle_alpha   90.00
_cell.angle_beta   90.00
_cell.angle_gamma   90.00
#
_symmetry.space_group_name_H-M   'P 1'
#
loop_
_entity.id
_entity.type
_entity.pdbx_description
1 polymer ?
#
loop_
_entity_poly.entity_id
_entity_poly.type
_entity_poly.pdbx_seq_one_letter_code
_entity_poly.pdbx_strand_id
1 'polypeptide(L)'
;MSESEAPYTPIACALYDELERLAIRREEVRIVFRDLGQEHSRTDVIADVFSRDKQEFIKLKSGMEIRLDRLVSAGGIRFAGDHC
;
A
#
# COMPACT_ATOMS: atom_id res chain seq x y z
N MET A 1 -32.94 5.84 -8.74
CA MET A 1 -31.93 6.34 -7.80
C MET A 1 -30.63 5.65 -8.15
N SER A 2 -29.70 6.45 -8.69
CA SER A 2 -28.24 6.26 -8.78
C SER A 2 -27.68 5.04 -9.53
N GLU A 3 -27.30 5.30 -10.80
CA GLU A 3 -26.02 4.91 -11.45
C GLU A 3 -24.88 4.58 -10.45
N SER A 4 -23.91 3.70 -10.72
CA SER A 4 -23.48 3.02 -11.95
C SER A 4 -22.33 2.09 -11.59
N GLU A 5 -22.16 1.04 -12.39
CA GLU A 5 -20.94 0.24 -12.54
C GLU A 5 -20.44 -0.52 -11.31
N ALA A 6 -20.69 -1.83 -11.32
CA ALA A 6 -19.68 -2.76 -10.85
C ALA A 6 -18.68 -2.95 -12.00
N PRO A 7 -17.43 -2.47 -11.88
CA PRO A 7 -16.36 -3.09 -12.63
C PRO A 7 -15.16 -3.36 -11.73
N TYR A 8 -14.54 -4.50 -12.03
CA TYR A 8 -13.19 -4.84 -11.65
C TYR A 8 -13.02 -5.56 -10.31
N THR A 9 -12.89 -6.88 -10.43
CA THR A 9 -12.18 -7.71 -9.46
C THR A 9 -10.68 -7.59 -9.76
N PRO A 10 -9.92 -6.99 -8.85
CA PRO A 10 -8.58 -7.50 -8.61
C PRO A 10 -8.29 -7.55 -7.11
N ILE A 11 -7.36 -8.42 -6.75
CA ILE A 11 -6.68 -8.53 -5.45
C ILE A 11 -6.03 -7.17 -5.01
N ALA A 12 -6.16 -6.11 -5.82
CA ALA A 12 -5.65 -4.77 -5.63
C ALA A 12 -6.70 -3.71 -5.21
N CYS A 13 -8.03 -3.96 -5.25
CA CYS A 13 -9.01 -2.90 -4.93
C CYS A 13 -8.95 -2.44 -3.47
N ALA A 14 -8.95 -3.36 -2.50
CA ALA A 14 -8.86 -2.98 -1.08
C ALA A 14 -7.55 -2.27 -0.73
N LEU A 15 -6.47 -2.63 -1.44
CA LEU A 15 -5.16 -2.04 -1.28
C LEU A 15 -5.09 -0.64 -1.92
N TYR A 16 -5.60 -0.46 -3.13
CA TYR A 16 -5.68 0.84 -3.78
C TYR A 16 -6.60 1.80 -3.04
N ASP A 17 -7.80 1.38 -2.64
CA ASP A 17 -8.72 2.19 -1.83
C ASP A 17 -8.06 2.65 -0.53
N GLU A 18 -7.32 1.76 0.14
CA GLU A 18 -6.68 2.12 1.40
C GLU A 18 -5.46 2.99 1.20
N LEU A 19 -4.66 2.74 0.17
CA LEU A 19 -3.54 3.59 -0.19
C LEU A 19 -4.02 4.99 -0.61
N GLU A 20 -5.13 5.09 -1.33
CA GLU A 20 -5.79 6.35 -1.64
C GLU A 20 -6.26 7.04 -0.35
N ARG A 21 -6.91 6.31 0.57
CA ARG A 21 -7.33 6.83 1.88
C ARG A 21 -6.14 7.36 2.68
N LEU A 22 -5.03 6.62 2.71
CA LEU A 22 -3.79 6.99 3.40
C LEU A 22 -3.11 8.20 2.75
N ALA A 23 -3.06 8.25 1.41
CA ALA A 23 -2.52 9.37 0.65
C ALA A 23 -3.36 10.64 0.81
N ILE A 24 -4.69 10.52 0.89
CA ILE A 24 -5.59 11.64 1.19
C ILE A 24 -5.37 12.16 2.62
N ARG A 25 -5.28 11.25 3.60
CA ARG A 25 -5.09 11.61 5.00
C ARG A 25 -3.72 12.21 5.28
N ARG A 26 -2.71 11.85 4.49
CA ARG A 26 -1.31 12.29 4.67
C ARG A 26 -0.83 12.10 6.11
N GLU A 27 -1.31 11.05 6.75
CA GLU A 27 -0.99 10.73 8.14
C GLU A 27 0.27 9.85 8.22
N GLU A 28 1.00 10.00 9.32
CA GLU A 28 2.15 9.17 9.63
C GLU A 28 1.67 7.77 10.04
N VAL A 29 1.82 6.81 9.13
CA VAL A 29 1.41 5.43 9.35
C VAL A 29 2.58 4.51 9.59
N ARG A 30 2.36 3.50 10.44
CA ARG A 30 3.33 2.41 10.61
C ARG A 30 3.27 1.50 9.41
N ILE A 31 4.37 1.44 8.68
CA ILE A 31 4.64 0.62 7.50
C ILE A 31 5.57 -0.49 7.94
N VAL A 32 5.15 -1.74 7.80
CA VAL A 32 5.97 -2.92 8.04
C VAL A 32 6.26 -3.58 6.70
N PHE A 33 7.53 -3.80 6.40
CA PHE A 33 7.97 -4.45 5.17
C PHE A 33 9.08 -5.46 5.47
N ARG A 34 9.22 -6.47 4.62
CA ARG A 34 10.25 -7.49 4.73
C ARG A 34 11.39 -7.19 3.77
N ASP A 35 12.58 -6.96 4.30
CA ASP A 35 13.78 -6.75 3.51
C ASP A 35 14.86 -7.77 3.92
N LEU A 36 15.51 -8.41 2.94
CA LEU A 36 16.57 -9.41 3.16
C LEU A 36 16.22 -10.52 4.18
N GLY A 37 14.93 -10.87 4.31
CA GLY A 37 14.45 -11.88 5.25
C GLY A 37 14.17 -11.37 6.67
N GLN A 38 14.36 -10.07 6.94
CA GLN A 38 14.02 -9.42 8.20
C GLN A 38 12.81 -8.50 8.04
N GLU A 39 11.97 -8.44 9.06
CA GLU A 39 10.84 -7.50 9.10
C GLU A 39 11.30 -6.16 9.66
N HIS A 40 11.14 -5.12 8.86
CA HIS A 40 11.41 -3.74 9.22
C HIS A 40 10.08 -3.00 9.37
N SER A 41 9.92 -2.28 10.47
CA SER A 41 8.78 -1.38 10.67
C SER A 41 9.26 0.06 10.75
N ARG A 42 8.59 0.97 10.04
CA ARG A 42 8.86 2.39 10.08
C ARG A 42 7.56 3.18 10.07
N THR A 43 7.53 4.28 10.81
CA THR A 43 6.42 5.24 10.74
C THR A 43 6.77 6.32 9.73
N ASP A 44 5.96 6.49 8.70
CA ASP A 44 6.17 7.52 7.68
C ASP A 44 4.86 7.90 7.01
N VAL A 45 4.89 8.98 6.22
CA VAL A 45 3.73 9.41 5.44
C VAL A 45 3.86 8.84 4.03
N ILE A 46 2.84 8.13 3.57
CA ILE A 46 2.74 7.71 2.17
C ILE A 46 2.46 8.97 1.35
N ALA A 47 3.46 9.39 0.57
CA ALA A 47 3.36 10.58 -0.27
C ALA A 47 2.66 10.27 -1.59
N ASP A 48 2.96 9.11 -2.19
CA ASP A 48 2.41 8.68 -3.47
C ASP A 48 2.55 7.16 -3.61
N VAL A 49 1.77 6.54 -4.50
CA VAL A 49 1.88 5.11 -4.82
C VAL A 49 1.93 4.99 -6.33
N PHE A 50 2.96 4.30 -6.82
CA PHE A 50 3.22 4.17 -8.25
C PHE A 50 3.64 2.76 -8.61
N SER A 51 3.36 2.38 -9.85
CA SER A 51 3.72 1.06 -10.37
C SER A 51 4.88 1.22 -11.36
N ARG A 52 5.96 0.46 -11.14
CA ARG A 52 7.15 0.43 -11.99
C ARG A 52 7.49 -1.02 -12.34
N ASP A 53 7.70 -1.32 -13.62
CA ASP A 53 8.07 -2.68 -14.08
C ASP A 53 7.12 -3.80 -13.62
N LYS A 54 5.80 -3.57 -13.74
CA LYS A 54 4.75 -4.50 -13.28
C LYS A 54 4.78 -4.80 -11.77
N GLN A 55 5.50 -3.99 -11.00
CA GLN A 55 5.58 -4.08 -9.54
C GLN A 55 5.09 -2.77 -8.95
N GLU A 56 4.44 -2.86 -7.80
CA GLU A 56 3.88 -1.70 -7.12
C GLU A 56 4.86 -1.19 -6.04
N PHE A 57 4.95 0.13 -5.91
CA PHE A 57 5.83 0.82 -4.99
C PHE A 57 5.07 1.94 -4.27
N ILE A 58 5.30 2.08 -2.97
CA ILE A 58 4.92 3.27 -2.22
C ILE A 58 6.10 4.22 -2.14
N LYS A 59 5.86 5.50 -2.42
CA LYS A 59 6.78 6.60 -2.16
C LYS A 59 6.42 7.24 -0.84
N LEU A 60 7.38 7.29 0.06
CA LEU A 60 7.25 7.97 1.34
C LEU A 60 7.63 9.43 1.22
N LYS A 61 7.10 10.27 2.11
CA LYS A 61 7.42 11.70 2.17
C LYS A 61 8.90 11.94 2.47
N SER A 62 9.53 11.03 3.20
CA SER A 62 10.99 10.99 3.39
C SER A 62 11.79 10.77 2.09
N GLY A 63 11.16 10.43 0.97
CA GLY A 63 11.81 10.13 -0.31
C GLY A 63 12.20 8.66 -0.49
N MET A 64 11.87 7.81 0.49
CA MET A 64 12.12 6.37 0.41
C MET A 64 11.02 5.68 -0.39
N GLU A 65 11.40 4.69 -1.20
CA GLU A 65 10.48 3.90 -2.03
C GLU A 65 10.49 2.46 -1.55
N ILE A 66 9.32 1.90 -1.22
CA ILE A 66 9.19 0.53 -0.72
C ILE A 66 8.30 -0.25 -1.68
N ARG A 67 8.73 -1.46 -2.06
CA ARG A 67 7.92 -2.37 -2.86
C ARG A 67 6.73 -2.89 -2.07
N LEU A 68 5.55 -2.80 -2.66
CA LEU A 68 4.32 -3.38 -2.10
C LEU A 68 4.41 -4.90 -1.94
N ASP A 69 5.10 -5.58 -2.86
CA ASP A 69 5.38 -7.02 -2.78
C ASP A 69 6.12 -7.43 -1.48
N ARG A 70 6.88 -6.49 -0.90
CA ARG A 70 7.57 -6.68 0.38
C ARG A 70 6.80 -6.07 1.56
N LEU A 71 5.70 -5.37 1.30
CA LEU A 71 4.91 -4.72 2.33
C LEU A 71 4.08 -5.76 3.07
N VAL A 72 4.30 -5.86 4.37
CA VAL A 72 3.57 -6.75 5.27
C VAL A 72 2.35 -6.03 5.85
N SER A 73 2.48 -4.76 6.20
CA SER A 73 1.36 -3.95 6.69
C SER A 73 1.61 -2.46 6.50
N ALA A 74 0.54 -1.67 6.38
CA ALA A 74 0.60 -0.22 6.49
C ALA A 74 -0.61 0.30 7.27
N GLY A 75 -0.40 1.25 8.17
CA GLY A 75 -1.50 1.88 8.93
C GLY A 75 -2.26 0.93 9.85
N GLY A 76 -1.66 -0.21 10.21
CA GLY A 76 -2.32 -1.26 11.01
C GLY A 76 -3.07 -2.30 10.17
N ILE A 77 -3.13 -2.13 8.84
CA ILE A 77 -3.73 -3.10 7.93
C ILE A 77 -2.64 -4.03 7.43
N ARG A 78 -2.81 -5.33 7.69
CA ARG A 78 -1.89 -6.37 7.20
C ARG A 78 -2.26 -6.75 5.78
N PHE A 79 -1.31 -6.58 4.89
CA PHE A 79 -1.34 -7.11 3.54
C PHE A 79 -0.65 -8.46 3.58
N ALA A 80 -1.33 -9.44 4.19
CA ALA A 80 -0.99 -10.82 3.93
C ALA A 80 -1.44 -11.07 2.49
N GLY A 81 -0.49 -11.40 1.59
CA GLY A 81 -0.80 -11.92 0.27
C GLY A 81 -1.48 -13.28 0.39
N ASP A 82 -2.69 -13.30 0.97
CA ASP A 82 -3.54 -14.47 1.07
C ASP A 82 -4.16 -14.67 -0.31
N HIS A 83 -3.36 -15.27 -1.19
CA HIS A 83 -3.90 -16.03 -2.30
C HIS A 83 -4.66 -17.22 -1.69
N CYS A 84 -5.99 -17.14 -1.66
CA CYS A 84 -6.89 -18.29 -1.73
C CYS A 84 -8.17 -17.88 -2.48
#